data_AF-A0A818M749-F1
#
_entry.id   AF-A0A818M749-F1
#
_cell.length_a   1.000
_cell.length_b   1.000
_cell.length_c   1.000
_cell.angle_alpha   90.00
_cell.angle_beta   90.00
_cell.angle_gamma   90.00
#
_symmetry.space_group_name_H-M   'P 1'
#
loop_
_entity.id
_entity.type
_entity.pdbx_description
1 polymer ?
#
loop_
_entity_poly.entity_id
_entity_poly.type
_entity_poly.pdbx_seq_one_letter_code
_entity_poly.pdbx_strand_id
1 'polypeptide(L)'
;MATTTSTGKAKCFKCDKDKVVYLCEGCSQKFCLTDLTEHHKNHGIELDKIITDCDAFQQKLIEQQVDQNQRVLIQQIDEWEKDSINKIKQTAEECRQISIKFTVDNIVVTKKELNKLITDCRQILQEDDFNEFHLDQLKKELEKLEKGEYME
;
A
#
# COMPACT_ATOMS: atom_id res chain seq x y z
N MET A 1 81.64 31.26 -20.72
CA MET A 1 80.87 30.00 -20.86
C MET A 1 81.20 29.11 -19.68
N ALA A 2 80.23 28.82 -18.83
CA ALA A 2 80.38 27.86 -17.74
C ALA A 2 79.30 26.80 -17.94
N THR A 3 79.71 25.65 -18.47
CA THR A 3 78.88 24.46 -18.66
C THR A 3 78.61 23.83 -17.30
N THR A 4 77.41 24.03 -16.77
CA THR A 4 76.92 23.32 -15.59
C THR A 4 76.48 21.92 -16.01
N THR A 5 77.28 20.92 -15.66
CA THR A 5 76.95 19.50 -15.82
C THR A 5 75.82 19.14 -14.86
N SER A 6 74.58 19.13 -15.36
CA SER A 6 73.41 18.61 -14.64
C SER A 6 73.58 17.10 -14.46
N THR A 7 74.08 16.65 -13.32
CA THR A 7 73.94 15.24 -12.91
C THR A 7 72.44 14.92 -12.87
N GLY A 8 71.96 14.03 -13.75
CA GLY A 8 70.55 13.62 -13.86
C GLY A 8 69.97 12.85 -12.67
N LYS A 9 70.38 13.22 -11.45
CA LYS A 9 69.94 12.68 -10.18
C LYS A 9 69.25 13.80 -9.40
N ALA A 10 68.14 13.47 -8.75
CA ALA A 10 67.47 14.34 -7.81
C ALA A 10 66.99 13.53 -6.60
N LYS A 11 66.51 14.23 -5.58
CA LYS A 11 66.09 13.63 -4.32
C LYS A 11 64.77 12.86 -4.50
N CYS A 12 64.73 11.60 -4.04
CA CYS A 12 63.49 10.83 -3.98
C CYS A 12 62.61 11.32 -2.82
N PHE A 13 61.32 11.53 -3.07
CA PHE A 13 60.35 11.97 -2.06
C PHE A 13 60.23 10.99 -0.87
N LYS A 14 60.34 9.67 -1.12
CA LYS A 14 60.12 8.65 -0.08
C LYS A 14 61.39 8.30 0.71
N CYS A 15 62.50 8.02 0.03
CA CYS A 15 63.73 7.56 0.69
C CYS A 15 64.80 8.65 0.90
N ASP A 16 64.54 9.88 0.45
CA ASP A 16 65.37 11.08 0.64
C ASP A 16 66.81 10.99 0.06
N LYS A 17 67.08 9.99 -0.79
CA LYS A 17 68.39 9.76 -1.43
C LYS A 17 68.43 10.37 -2.82
N ASP A 18 69.59 10.93 -3.21
CA ASP A 18 69.84 11.41 -4.58
C ASP A 18 70.00 10.24 -5.55
N LYS A 19 68.99 10.07 -6.41
CA LYS A 19 68.89 8.97 -7.38
C LYS A 19 68.33 9.48 -8.71
N VAL A 20 68.31 8.63 -9.74
CA VAL A 20 67.45 8.87 -10.90
C VAL A 20 66.00 8.78 -10.41
N VAL A 21 65.23 9.83 -10.67
CA VAL A 21 63.84 9.94 -10.20
C VAL A 21 62.90 10.15 -11.37
N TYR A 22 61.66 9.70 -11.17
CA TYR A 22 60.55 9.78 -12.10
C TYR A 22 59.42 10.54 -11.43
N LEU A 23 58.72 11.38 -12.19
CA LEU A 23 57.56 12.12 -11.71
C LEU A 23 56.33 11.24 -11.77
N CYS A 24 55.61 11.08 -10.66
CA CYS A 24 54.24 10.57 -10.68
C CYS A 24 53.30 11.74 -11.00
N GLU A 25 52.61 11.70 -12.13
CA GLU A 25 51.69 12.78 -12.53
C GLU A 25 50.46 12.87 -11.60
N GLY A 26 50.06 11.76 -10.98
CA GLY A 26 48.89 11.71 -10.09
C GLY A 26 49.07 12.50 -8.79
N CYS A 27 50.25 12.38 -8.15
CA CYS A 27 50.55 13.09 -6.89
C CYS A 27 51.60 14.19 -7.03
N SER A 28 52.14 14.40 -8.24
CA SER A 28 53.19 15.37 -8.58
C SER A 28 54.50 15.22 -7.79
N GLN A 29 54.75 14.03 -7.22
CA GLN A 29 55.97 13.73 -6.46
C GLN A 29 57.00 12.95 -7.29
N LYS A 30 58.28 13.15 -6.97
CA LYS A 30 59.41 12.49 -7.65
C LYS A 30 59.90 11.29 -6.84
N PHE A 31 59.92 10.11 -7.45
CA PHE A 31 60.33 8.87 -6.80
C PHE A 31 61.48 8.21 -7.53
N CYS A 32 62.36 7.50 -6.81
CA CYS A 32 63.25 6.55 -7.47
C CYS A 32 62.44 5.33 -7.94
N LEU A 33 62.95 4.58 -8.92
CA LEU A 33 62.20 3.47 -9.55
C LEU A 33 61.60 2.49 -8.52
N THR A 34 62.37 2.11 -7.50
CA THR A 34 61.90 1.19 -6.44
C THR A 34 60.71 1.75 -5.66
N ASP A 35 60.80 3.00 -5.21
CA ASP A 35 59.76 3.64 -4.43
C ASP A 35 58.52 3.97 -5.28
N LEU A 36 58.70 4.22 -6.59
CA LEU A 36 57.61 4.41 -7.53
C LEU A 36 56.82 3.11 -7.75
N THR A 37 57.52 1.99 -7.92
CA THR A 37 56.88 0.66 -8.04
C THR A 37 56.09 0.31 -6.78
N GLU A 38 56.63 0.63 -5.60
CA GLU A 38 55.91 0.42 -4.34
C GLU A 38 54.70 1.35 -4.22
N HIS A 39 54.83 2.63 -4.60
CA HIS A 39 53.73 3.58 -4.64
C HIS A 39 52.58 3.06 -5.53
N HIS A 40 52.89 2.61 -6.74
CA HIS A 40 51.90 2.02 -7.65
C HIS A 40 51.28 0.72 -7.09
N LYS A 41 52.08 -0.13 -6.43
CA LYS A 41 51.59 -1.34 -5.77
C LYS A 41 50.57 -1.00 -4.68
N ASN A 42 50.80 0.04 -3.89
CA ASN A 42 49.87 0.47 -2.85
C ASN A 42 48.53 0.91 -3.44
N HIS A 43 48.54 1.59 -4.59
CA HIS A 43 47.29 1.95 -5.30
C HIS A 43 46.53 0.72 -5.78
N GLY A 44 47.24 -0.32 -6.24
CA GLY A 44 46.62 -1.61 -6.59
C GLY A 44 45.91 -2.26 -5.39
N ILE A 45 46.54 -2.23 -4.21
CA ILE A 45 45.93 -2.75 -2.97
C ILE A 45 44.67 -1.96 -2.59
N GLU A 46 44.69 -0.63 -2.73
CA GLU A 46 43.51 0.20 -2.48
C GLU A 46 42.37 -0.12 -3.46
N LEU A 47 42.69 -0.32 -4.74
CA LEU A 47 41.71 -0.70 -5.75
C LEU A 47 41.09 -2.08 -5.47
N ASP A 48 41.90 -3.07 -5.10
CA ASP A 48 41.41 -4.41 -4.73
C ASP A 48 40.44 -4.34 -3.53
N LYS A 49 40.71 -3.45 -2.57
CA LYS A 49 39.79 -3.20 -1.45
C LYS A 49 38.47 -2.60 -1.93
N ILE A 50 38.51 -1.60 -2.82
CA ILE A 50 37.30 -1.01 -3.40
C ILE A 50 36.47 -2.07 -4.15
N ILE A 51 37.11 -2.94 -4.92
CA ILE A 51 36.44 -4.03 -5.64
C ILE A 51 35.76 -4.98 -4.64
N THR A 52 36.47 -5.36 -3.57
CA THR A 52 35.92 -6.22 -2.52
C THR A 52 34.69 -5.59 -1.84
N ASP A 53 34.76 -4.28 -1.54
CA ASP A 53 33.65 -3.54 -0.94
C ASP A 53 32.44 -3.46 -1.89
N CYS A 54 32.68 -3.28 -3.19
CA CYS A 54 31.65 -3.31 -4.23
C CYS A 54 30.97 -4.67 -4.33
N ASP A 55 31.73 -5.76 -4.35
CA ASP A 55 31.20 -7.13 -4.42
C ASP A 55 30.36 -7.45 -3.17
N ALA A 56 30.84 -7.05 -1.97
CA ALA A 56 30.09 -7.22 -0.74
C ALA A 56 28.78 -6.42 -0.74
N PHE A 57 28.79 -5.20 -1.29
CA PHE A 57 27.58 -4.40 -1.43
C PHE A 57 26.59 -5.02 -2.42
N GLN A 58 27.08 -5.55 -3.55
CA GLN A 58 26.26 -6.26 -4.52
C GLN A 58 25.57 -7.49 -3.90
N GLN A 59 26.28 -8.27 -3.07
CA GLN A 59 25.67 -9.40 -2.36
C GLN A 59 24.56 -8.95 -1.40
N LYS A 60 24.78 -7.87 -0.64
CA LYS A 60 23.74 -7.31 0.25
C LYS A 60 22.48 -6.90 -0.51
N LEU A 61 22.62 -6.33 -1.71
CA LEU A 61 21.48 -5.97 -2.55
C LEU A 61 20.70 -7.19 -3.04
N ILE A 62 21.41 -8.26 -3.42
CA ILE A 62 20.78 -9.53 -3.83
C ILE A 62 20.01 -10.14 -2.65
N GLU A 63 20.61 -10.20 -1.46
CA GLU A 63 19.96 -10.70 -0.24
C GLU A 63 18.70 -9.91 0.10
N GLN A 64 18.72 -8.58 -0.03
CA GLN A 64 17.55 -7.72 0.18
C GLN A 64 16.42 -7.91 -0.85
N GLN A 65 16.74 -8.45 -2.04
CA GLN A 65 15.79 -8.66 -3.11
C GLN A 65 14.99 -9.96 -2.95
N VAL A 66 15.61 -11.00 -2.38
CA VAL A 66 14.96 -12.33 -2.21
C VAL A 66 13.79 -12.28 -1.22
N ASP A 67 13.74 -11.27 -0.34
CA ASP A 67 12.81 -11.24 0.78
C ASP A 67 11.67 -10.22 0.67
N GLN A 68 11.19 -9.95 -0.55
CA GLN A 68 10.12 -8.96 -0.78
C GLN A 68 8.78 -9.34 -0.13
N ASN A 69 8.44 -10.63 -0.08
CA ASN A 69 7.20 -11.13 0.53
C ASN A 69 7.25 -11.28 2.06
N GLN A 70 8.43 -11.17 2.69
CA GLN A 70 8.55 -11.08 4.15
C GLN A 70 8.67 -9.64 4.65
N ARG A 71 8.58 -8.65 3.75
CA ARG A 71 8.54 -7.26 4.18
C ARG A 71 7.29 -7.08 5.03
N VAL A 72 7.51 -6.78 6.32
CA VAL A 72 6.46 -6.54 7.32
C VAL A 72 5.37 -5.61 6.78
N LEU A 73 5.74 -4.61 5.97
CA LEU A 73 4.79 -3.70 5.33
C LEU A 73 3.84 -4.40 4.34
N ILE A 74 4.31 -5.35 3.54
CA ILE A 74 3.45 -6.12 2.61
C ILE A 74 2.48 -6.98 3.41
N GLN A 75 2.96 -7.66 4.45
CA GLN A 75 2.09 -8.45 5.34
C GLN A 75 1.03 -7.58 6.02
N GLN A 76 1.41 -6.38 6.47
CA GLN A 76 0.46 -5.42 7.04
C GLN A 76 -0.56 -4.93 6.01
N ILE A 77 -0.16 -4.74 4.76
CA ILE A 77 -1.08 -4.39 3.66
C ILE A 77 -2.08 -5.54 3.42
N ASP A 78 -1.60 -6.78 3.35
CA ASP A 78 -2.43 -7.97 3.15
C ASP A 78 -3.42 -8.17 4.30
N GLU A 79 -2.98 -7.99 5.56
CA GLU A 79 -3.84 -8.04 6.74
C GLU A 79 -4.91 -6.94 6.71
N TRP A 80 -4.51 -5.70 6.39
CA TRP A 80 -5.43 -4.58 6.27
C TRP A 80 -6.48 -4.79 5.17
N GLU A 81 -6.07 -5.33 4.02
CA GLU A 81 -6.97 -5.67 2.92
C GLU A 81 -8.00 -6.71 3.36
N LYS A 82 -7.54 -7.80 3.97
CA LYS A 82 -8.40 -8.89 4.45
C LYS A 82 -9.41 -8.40 5.48
N ASP A 83 -8.96 -7.61 6.46
CA ASP A 83 -9.82 -7.05 7.51
C ASP A 83 -10.86 -6.09 6.93
N SER A 84 -10.47 -5.27 5.96
CA SER A 84 -11.36 -4.33 5.30
C SER A 84 -12.46 -5.05 4.52
N ILE A 85 -12.10 -6.09 3.75
CA ILE A 85 -13.09 -6.92 3.03
C ILE A 85 -14.07 -7.57 4.00
N ASN A 86 -13.57 -8.11 5.12
CA ASN A 86 -14.43 -8.75 6.12
C ASN A 86 -15.42 -7.77 6.74
N LYS A 87 -14.96 -6.56 7.13
CA LYS A 87 -15.82 -5.52 7.69
C LYS A 87 -16.90 -5.07 6.71
N ILE A 88 -16.54 -4.89 5.43
CA ILE A 88 -17.50 -4.50 4.38
C ILE A 88 -18.55 -5.60 4.20
N LYS A 89 -18.12 -6.87 4.12
CA LYS A 89 -19.04 -8.01 3.98
C LYS A 89 -20.00 -8.12 5.16
N GLN A 90 -19.48 -8.01 6.38
CA GLN A 90 -20.28 -8.07 7.60
C GLN A 90 -21.32 -6.94 7.63
N THR A 91 -20.88 -5.69 7.40
CA THR A 91 -21.78 -4.53 7.41
C THR A 91 -22.86 -4.65 6.33
N ALA A 92 -22.49 -5.10 5.13
CA ALA A 92 -23.45 -5.32 4.05
C ALA A 92 -24.49 -6.39 4.41
N GLU A 93 -24.08 -7.46 5.08
CA GLU A 93 -25.01 -8.50 5.52
C GLU A 93 -25.94 -8.00 6.64
N GLU A 94 -25.42 -7.26 7.61
CA GLU A 94 -26.23 -6.63 8.66
C GLU A 94 -27.30 -5.69 8.06
N CYS A 95 -26.94 -4.85 7.08
CA CYS A 95 -27.88 -3.99 6.38
C CYS A 95 -28.94 -4.79 5.60
N ARG A 96 -28.56 -5.90 4.96
CA ARG A 96 -29.50 -6.79 4.27
C ARG A 96 -30.51 -7.38 5.24
N GLN A 97 -30.04 -7.91 6.38
CA GLN A 97 -30.91 -8.50 7.40
C GLN A 97 -31.87 -7.47 7.99
N ILE A 98 -31.43 -6.25 8.26
CA ILE A 98 -32.30 -5.15 8.73
C ILE A 98 -33.38 -4.85 7.68
N SER A 99 -33.01 -4.74 6.41
CA SER A 99 -33.95 -4.42 5.32
C SER A 99 -34.99 -5.52 5.11
N ILE A 100 -34.57 -6.79 5.16
CA ILE A 100 -35.46 -7.96 5.08
C ILE A 100 -36.43 -7.94 6.26
N LYS A 101 -35.91 -7.75 7.48
CA LYS A 101 -36.73 -7.71 8.69
C LYS A 101 -37.79 -6.61 8.60
N PHE A 102 -37.39 -5.39 8.23
CA PHE A 102 -38.32 -4.27 8.04
C PHE A 102 -39.41 -4.60 7.01
N THR A 103 -39.04 -5.21 5.89
CA THR A 103 -39.99 -5.62 4.85
C THR A 103 -40.99 -6.66 5.38
N VAL A 104 -40.50 -7.68 6.10
CA VAL A 104 -41.34 -8.73 6.69
C VAL A 104 -42.28 -8.15 7.73
N ASP A 105 -41.77 -7.31 8.63
CA ASP A 105 -42.56 -6.64 9.67
C ASP A 105 -43.67 -5.79 9.04
N ASN A 106 -43.37 -5.04 7.98
CA ASN A 106 -44.36 -4.26 7.23
C ASN A 106 -45.44 -5.15 6.60
N ILE A 107 -45.06 -6.25 5.96
CA ILE A 107 -46.03 -7.19 5.36
C ILE A 107 -46.97 -7.75 6.45
N VAL A 108 -46.45 -8.06 7.64
CA VAL A 108 -47.26 -8.55 8.76
C VAL A 108 -48.27 -7.49 9.21
N VAL A 109 -47.85 -6.24 9.34
CA VAL A 109 -48.73 -5.11 9.70
C VAL A 109 -49.79 -4.88 8.62
N THR A 110 -49.40 -4.77 7.35
CA THR A 110 -50.33 -4.59 6.23
C THR A 110 -51.36 -5.72 6.16
N LYS A 111 -50.94 -6.97 6.38
CA LYS A 111 -51.86 -8.12 6.40
C LYS A 111 -52.86 -8.03 7.54
N LYS A 112 -52.44 -7.54 8.72
CA LYS A 112 -53.33 -7.35 9.87
C LYS A 112 -54.38 -6.28 9.58
N GLU A 113 -53.98 -5.13 9.05
CA GLU A 113 -54.89 -4.04 8.69
C GLU A 113 -55.85 -4.45 7.55
N LEU A 114 -55.36 -5.19 6.55
CA LEU A 114 -56.21 -5.74 5.49
C LEU A 114 -57.26 -6.70 6.05
N ASN A 115 -56.90 -7.59 6.98
CA ASN A 115 -57.85 -8.51 7.60
C ASN A 115 -58.91 -7.77 8.43
N LYS A 116 -58.54 -6.65 9.06
CA LYS A 116 -59.49 -5.78 9.75
C LYS A 116 -60.47 -5.15 8.75
N LEU A 117 -59.96 -4.55 7.67
CA LEU A 117 -60.79 -3.98 6.60
C LEU A 117 -61.77 -5.01 6.00
N ILE A 118 -61.32 -6.25 5.78
CA ILE A 118 -62.18 -7.34 5.30
C ILE A 118 -63.28 -7.68 6.32
N THR A 119 -62.96 -7.66 7.61
CA THR A 119 -63.95 -7.89 8.68
C THR A 119 -65.00 -6.79 8.70
N ASP A 120 -64.56 -5.52 8.63
CA ASP A 120 -65.44 -4.35 8.63
C ASP A 120 -66.38 -4.38 7.42
N CYS A 121 -65.87 -4.70 6.22
CA CYS A 121 -66.68 -4.91 5.02
C CYS A 121 -67.76 -5.98 5.20
N ARG A 122 -67.41 -7.11 5.83
CA ARG A 122 -68.37 -8.21 6.06
C ARG A 122 -69.45 -7.82 7.05
N GLN A 123 -69.11 -7.05 8.08
CA GLN A 123 -70.07 -6.57 9.07
C GLN A 123 -71.08 -5.60 8.43
N ILE A 124 -70.58 -4.60 7.69
CA ILE A 124 -71.41 -3.65 6.94
C ILE A 124 -72.37 -4.38 5.98
N LEU A 125 -71.89 -5.42 5.30
CA LEU A 125 -72.73 -6.24 4.41
C LEU A 125 -73.80 -7.04 5.16
N GLN A 126 -73.49 -7.56 6.36
CA GLN A 126 -74.44 -8.30 7.19
C GLN A 126 -75.52 -7.40 7.79
N GLU A 127 -75.16 -6.17 8.14
CA GLU A 127 -76.04 -5.17 8.71
C GLU A 127 -76.87 -4.42 7.64
N ASP A 128 -76.55 -4.62 6.35
CA ASP A 128 -77.10 -3.89 5.19
C ASP A 128 -76.96 -2.36 5.35
N ASP A 129 -75.94 -1.92 6.09
CA ASP A 129 -75.71 -0.52 6.51
C ASP A 129 -74.60 0.16 5.68
N PHE A 130 -74.79 0.20 4.35
CA PHE A 130 -73.86 0.85 3.44
C PHE A 130 -74.50 1.97 2.61
N ASN A 131 -73.69 2.97 2.31
CA ASN A 131 -73.98 4.05 1.38
C ASN A 131 -72.71 4.39 0.59
N GLU A 132 -72.80 5.36 -0.31
CA GLU A 132 -71.68 5.79 -1.15
C GLU A 132 -70.49 6.29 -0.32
N PHE A 133 -70.74 6.88 0.85
CA PHE A 133 -69.68 7.36 1.74
C PHE A 133 -68.89 6.19 2.35
N HIS A 134 -69.57 5.15 2.86
CA HIS A 134 -68.91 3.95 3.37
C HIS A 134 -68.07 3.27 2.28
N LEU A 135 -68.60 3.17 1.06
CA LEU A 135 -67.88 2.58 -0.07
C LEU A 135 -66.66 3.40 -0.49
N ASP A 136 -66.74 4.73 -0.50
CA ASP A 136 -65.62 5.61 -0.83
C ASP A 136 -64.52 5.55 0.25
N GLN A 137 -64.90 5.46 1.52
CA GLN A 137 -63.96 5.31 2.62
C GLN A 137 -63.20 3.98 2.55
N LEU A 138 -63.90 2.86 2.38
CA LEU A 138 -63.28 1.53 2.29
C LEU A 138 -62.31 1.44 1.09
N LYS A 139 -62.66 2.05 -0.04
CA LYS A 139 -61.78 2.16 -1.22
C LYS A 139 -60.52 2.96 -0.91
N LYS A 140 -60.64 4.11 -0.24
CA LYS A 140 -59.49 4.94 0.16
C LYS A 140 -58.57 4.20 1.14
N GLU A 141 -59.12 3.46 2.09
CA GLU A 141 -58.32 2.66 3.01
C GLU A 141 -57.59 1.50 2.30
N LEU A 142 -58.25 0.85 1.34
CA LEU A 142 -57.60 -0.15 0.49
C LEU A 142 -56.46 0.44 -0.34
N GLU A 143 -56.68 1.59 -0.98
CA GLU A 143 -55.64 2.27 -1.77
C GLU A 143 -54.43 2.66 -0.93
N LYS A 144 -54.65 3.10 0.32
CA LYS A 144 -53.55 3.36 1.27
C LYS A 144 -52.75 2.09 1.54
N LEU A 145 -53.42 0.93 1.70
CA LEU A 145 -52.75 -0.35 1.99
C LEU A 145 -51.90 -0.80 0.82
N GLU A 146 -52.39 -0.63 -0.40
CA GLU A 146 -51.67 -0.97 -1.62
C GLU A 146 -50.43 -0.10 -1.83
N LYS A 147 -50.50 1.19 -1.47
CA LYS A 147 -49.36 2.11 -1.57
C LYS A 147 -48.35 1.98 -0.43
N GLY A 148 -48.71 1.27 0.65
CA GLY A 148 -47.83 1.11 1.81
C GLY A 148 -47.67 2.38 2.66
N GLU A 149 -48.61 3.33 2.57
CA GLU A 149 -48.56 4.65 3.23
C GLU A 149 -48.87 4.60 4.76
N TYR A 150 -48.57 3.49 5.45
CA TYR A 150 -48.88 3.30 6.87
C TYR A 150 -47.78 3.75 7.83
N MET A 151 -46.63 4.19 7.32
CA MET A 151 -45.47 4.61 8.13
C MET A 151 -44.74 5.81 7.53
N GLU A 152 -45.39 6.97 7.55
CA GLU A 152 -44.68 8.25 7.79
C GLU A 152 -44.70 8.55 9.30
#